data_AF-L7E5F0-F1
#
_entry.id   AF-L7E5F0-F1
#
_cell.length_a   1.000
_cell.length_b   1.000
_cell.length_c   1.000
_cell.angle_alpha   90.00
_cell.angle_beta   90.00
_cell.angle_gamma   90.00
#
_symmetry.space_group_name_H-M   'P 1'
#
loop_
_entity.id
_entity.type
_entity.pdbx_description
1 polymer ?
#
loop_
_entity_poly.entity_id
_entity_poly.type
_entity_poly.pdbx_seq_one_letter_code
_entity_poly.pdbx_strand_id
1 'polypeptide(L)'
;MVTYAFKSDYTPEIPDDESEKLSTTIKLSEVLAAGVRLEASAFSIEAHNAVTALTNSDLPLIPLYGKEGLCQEAHNAFRFKRIYVDAEHGIPFLSSSDIISLRPRIENYLSRKYTQNLSKLLIQKWDILISCSGTVGNVSLACETLAGKALSQHAIRLRATDPDLAGFIAAFLRSRYGRPQLTQATYGSVIVHIEPEHLERVLIPDLPPIRRIEIGRLMCKAGELRDEANHLLDEADRLLHERLNLPYLKDIALRGSASFTTTIKASQLMGRLEASFHDPVAIAAEKQLAKLPVEITKIGDQRITKEVRAITKFRERTYVDKGGIPMLSSKQLFQVDPIDVKRLAKGAHTKDLPEIQLEENMIAVTRSGTIGKVQIIPKYMAAWTASEDATRILASDDINAGYLYAWLASDYGYSLMTRHAYGSVILEFDRFMLASVHIPLPEPKIRNEIGDLVLKANQLRDQAWRSEQEAISKLEKLISSKSNTPMNNQTPIESFSFANIKFDYNAEPIWELAARLSAKIPNEEWAKLPKDLAQNFDHYQQQQDS
;
A
#
# COMPACT_ATOMS: atom_id res chain seq x y z
N MET A 1 -54.06 33.90 -4.80
CA MET A 1 -52.93 34.85 -4.58
C MET A 1 -52.32 34.55 -3.23
N VAL A 2 -51.20 33.85 -3.20
CA VAL A 2 -50.34 33.72 -2.02
C VAL A 2 -48.94 34.02 -2.53
N THR A 3 -48.48 35.24 -2.27
CA THR A 3 -47.17 35.76 -2.63
C THR A 3 -46.15 35.22 -1.63
N TYR A 4 -45.26 34.34 -2.09
CA TYR A 4 -44.06 34.01 -1.33
C TYR A 4 -43.03 35.14 -1.55
N ALA A 5 -42.82 35.95 -0.52
CA ALA A 5 -41.75 36.93 -0.50
C ALA A 5 -40.41 36.20 -0.38
N PHE A 6 -39.59 36.26 -1.44
CA PHE A 6 -38.17 35.96 -1.33
C PHE A 6 -37.54 37.07 -0.47
N LYS A 7 -37.03 36.72 0.72
CA LYS A 7 -36.05 37.55 1.40
C LYS A 7 -34.78 37.55 0.56
N SER A 8 -34.36 38.72 0.09
CA SER A 8 -33.00 38.94 -0.39
C SER A 8 -32.04 38.86 0.78
N ASP A 9 -30.86 38.29 0.50
CA ASP A 9 -29.66 38.29 1.34
C ASP A 9 -29.64 37.28 2.49
N TYR A 10 -29.54 36.00 2.14
CA TYR A 10 -28.79 35.03 2.94
C TYR A 10 -27.65 34.48 2.09
N THR A 11 -26.51 35.18 2.12
CA THR A 11 -25.24 34.57 1.75
C THR A 11 -24.87 33.67 2.92
N PRO A 12 -24.79 32.34 2.74
CA PRO A 12 -24.26 31.50 3.81
C PRO A 12 -22.83 31.99 4.09
N GLU A 13 -22.59 32.48 5.31
CA GLU A 13 -21.23 32.53 5.84
C GLU A 13 -20.75 31.08 5.84
N ILE A 14 -19.97 30.71 4.82
CA ILE A 14 -19.12 29.53 4.87
C ILE A 14 -18.14 29.89 5.99
N PRO A 15 -18.18 29.22 7.16
CA PRO A 15 -17.13 29.40 8.13
C PRO A 15 -15.82 29.13 7.40
N ASP A 16 -14.79 29.96 7.63
CA ASP A 16 -13.46 29.64 7.15
C ASP A 16 -13.18 28.18 7.51
N ASP A 17 -12.93 27.37 6.49
CA ASP A 17 -12.54 25.98 6.65
C ASP A 17 -11.21 25.99 7.43
N GLU A 18 -11.30 25.92 8.76
CA GLU A 18 -10.18 25.68 9.68
C GLU A 18 -9.64 24.25 9.52
N SER A 19 -9.64 23.70 8.31
CA SER A 19 -8.55 22.82 7.93
C SER A 19 -7.27 23.62 8.13
N GLU A 20 -6.34 23.12 8.96
CA GLU A 20 -5.02 23.72 9.09
C GLU A 20 -4.48 24.01 7.69
N LYS A 21 -4.38 25.28 7.30
CA LYS A 21 -3.74 25.68 6.04
C LYS A 21 -2.26 25.37 6.18
N LEU A 22 -1.91 24.12 5.91
CA LEU A 22 -0.55 23.64 5.89
C LEU A 22 0.17 24.36 4.76
N SER A 23 1.07 25.27 5.14
CA SER A 23 1.96 25.98 4.23
C SER A 23 3.39 25.77 4.71
N THR A 24 4.33 25.71 3.77
CA THR A 24 5.75 25.64 4.05
C THR A 24 6.49 26.64 3.18
N THR A 25 7.68 27.05 3.63
CA THR A 25 8.58 27.90 2.86
C THR A 25 9.77 27.06 2.42
N ILE A 26 10.09 27.10 1.13
CA ILE A 26 11.25 26.42 0.57
C ILE A 26 12.31 27.45 0.18
N LYS A 27 13.58 27.14 0.45
CA LYS A 27 14.68 28.00 0.00
C LYS A 27 14.88 27.87 -1.51
N LEU A 28 15.32 28.94 -2.17
CA LEU A 28 15.70 28.89 -3.59
C LEU A 28 16.79 27.83 -3.85
N SER A 29 17.72 27.64 -2.91
CA SER A 29 18.73 26.58 -2.98
C SER A 29 18.13 25.17 -3.03
N GLU A 30 17.02 24.92 -2.32
CA GLU A 30 16.32 23.63 -2.35
C GLU A 30 15.64 23.41 -3.71
N VAL A 31 15.08 24.47 -4.30
CA VAL A 31 14.53 24.44 -5.66
C VAL A 31 15.61 24.11 -6.69
N LEU A 32 16.77 24.76 -6.60
CA LEU A 32 17.90 24.51 -7.48
C LEU A 32 18.42 23.06 -7.33
N ALA A 33 18.58 22.58 -6.10
CA ALA A 33 18.99 21.20 -5.82
C ALA A 33 17.96 20.15 -6.30
N ALA A 34 16.67 20.50 -6.30
CA ALA A 34 15.60 19.66 -6.81
C ALA A 34 15.50 19.64 -8.36
N GLY A 35 16.39 20.34 -9.08
CA GLY A 35 16.37 20.43 -10.54
C GLY A 35 15.42 21.53 -11.06
N VAL A 36 15.27 22.62 -10.30
CA VAL A 36 14.41 23.77 -10.63
C VAL A 36 12.92 23.40 -10.72
N ARG A 37 12.50 22.43 -9.91
CA ARG A 37 11.10 22.03 -9.77
C ARG A 37 10.31 23.06 -8.96
N LEU A 38 9.04 23.27 -9.32
CA LEU A 38 8.18 24.31 -8.72
C LEU A 38 6.83 23.79 -8.25
N GLU A 39 6.49 22.54 -8.57
CA GLU A 39 5.26 21.90 -8.14
C GLU A 39 5.29 21.54 -6.65
N ALA A 40 4.16 21.73 -5.96
CA ALA A 40 4.06 21.52 -4.51
C ALA A 40 4.39 20.08 -4.09
N SER A 41 4.09 19.08 -4.93
CA SER A 41 4.41 17.68 -4.64
C SER A 41 5.91 17.40 -4.57
N ALA A 42 6.73 18.21 -5.24
CA ALA A 42 8.19 18.13 -5.14
C ALA A 42 8.71 18.60 -3.78
N PHE A 43 7.89 19.30 -2.99
CA PHE A 43 8.24 19.88 -1.70
C PHE A 43 7.15 19.58 -0.66
N SER A 44 6.62 18.36 -0.68
CA SER A 44 5.56 17.94 0.25
C SER A 44 5.97 18.18 1.70
N ILE A 45 5.06 18.72 2.49
CA ILE A 45 5.27 19.07 3.90
C ILE A 45 5.64 17.83 4.71
N GLU A 46 5.05 16.69 4.39
CA GLU A 46 5.31 15.41 5.04
C GLU A 46 6.77 14.99 4.87
N ALA A 47 7.31 15.10 3.66
CA ALA A 47 8.68 14.71 3.37
C ALA A 47 9.69 15.73 3.91
N HIS A 48 9.38 17.02 3.85
CA HIS A 48 10.18 18.05 4.52
C HIS A 48 10.24 17.79 6.03
N ASN A 49 9.10 17.53 6.69
CA ASN A 49 9.04 17.21 8.12
C ASN A 49 9.79 15.92 8.46
N ALA A 50 9.70 14.90 7.60
CA ALA A 50 10.42 13.65 7.76
C ALA A 50 11.95 13.86 7.70
N VAL A 51 12.44 14.60 6.70
CA VAL A 51 13.88 14.90 6.55
C VAL A 51 14.37 15.79 7.69
N THR A 52 13.62 16.83 8.06
CA THR A 52 13.95 17.69 9.20
C THR A 52 14.05 16.89 10.50
N ALA A 53 13.11 15.97 10.76
CA ALA A 53 13.16 15.11 11.93
C ALA A 53 14.34 14.11 11.89
N LEU A 54 14.74 13.63 10.71
CA LEU A 54 15.96 12.83 10.55
C LEU A 54 17.21 13.63 10.85
N THR A 55 17.32 14.86 10.31
CA THR A 55 18.46 15.75 10.56
C THR A 55 18.58 16.10 12.04
N ASN A 56 17.45 16.31 12.71
CA ASN A 56 17.39 16.60 14.15
C ASN A 56 17.57 15.36 15.05
N SER A 57 17.80 14.17 14.48
CA SER A 57 17.95 12.93 15.25
C SER A 57 19.37 12.65 15.73
N ASP A 58 20.35 13.52 15.44
CA ASP A 58 21.77 13.30 15.75
C ASP A 58 22.32 11.93 15.28
N LEU A 59 21.69 11.36 14.25
CA LEU A 59 22.16 10.16 13.56
C LEU A 59 22.87 10.61 12.29
N PRO A 60 24.05 10.05 11.97
CA PRO A 60 24.64 10.28 10.67
C PRO A 60 23.66 9.83 9.59
N LEU A 61 23.43 10.69 8.60
CA LEU A 61 22.56 10.40 7.47
C LEU A 61 23.44 10.17 6.24
N ILE A 62 23.08 9.16 5.46
CA ILE A 62 23.74 8.83 4.19
C ILE A 62 22.69 8.68 3.10
N PRO A 63 23.06 8.85 1.82
CA PRO A 63 22.20 8.48 0.71
C PRO A 63 21.80 7.00 0.77
N LEU A 64 20.57 6.68 0.36
CA LEU A 64 20.13 5.29 0.23
C LEU A 64 20.83 4.59 -0.93
N TYR A 65 21.00 5.29 -2.05
CA TYR A 65 21.55 4.76 -3.29
C TYR A 65 22.65 5.68 -3.85
N GLY A 66 23.52 5.14 -4.68
CA GLY A 66 24.62 5.86 -5.34
C GLY A 66 25.99 5.37 -4.88
N LYS A 67 27.06 5.99 -5.38
CA LYS A 67 28.44 5.57 -5.08
C LYS A 67 28.77 5.61 -3.58
N GLU A 68 28.30 6.66 -2.91
CA GLU A 68 28.43 6.86 -1.45
C GLU A 68 27.17 6.42 -0.69
N GLY A 69 26.21 5.80 -1.39
CA GLY A 69 24.95 5.37 -0.79
C GLY A 69 25.06 4.02 -0.10
N LEU A 70 24.04 3.68 0.67
CA LEU A 70 23.98 2.39 1.38
C LEU A 70 23.87 1.19 0.42
N CYS A 71 23.25 1.40 -0.75
CA CYS A 71 23.18 0.44 -1.85
C CYS A 71 23.80 1.02 -3.14
N GLN A 72 24.47 0.16 -3.91
CA GLN A 72 25.11 0.56 -5.18
C GLN A 72 24.45 -0.07 -6.41
N GLU A 73 23.47 -0.96 -6.23
CA GLU A 73 22.74 -1.58 -7.34
C GLU A 73 21.24 -1.26 -7.24
N ALA A 74 20.74 -0.49 -8.21
CA ALA A 74 19.32 -0.27 -8.42
C ALA A 74 18.99 -0.34 -9.91
N HIS A 75 17.91 -1.04 -10.25
CA HIS A 75 17.49 -1.22 -11.63
C HIS A 75 15.97 -1.13 -11.77
N ASN A 76 15.51 -0.30 -12.69
CA ASN A 76 14.21 -0.52 -13.32
C ASN A 76 14.39 -1.62 -14.39
N ALA A 77 13.34 -2.38 -14.67
CA ALA A 77 13.39 -3.19 -15.89
C ALA A 77 13.41 -2.25 -17.11
N PHE A 78 14.30 -2.51 -18.07
CA PHE A 78 14.36 -1.75 -19.32
C PHE A 78 13.04 -1.89 -20.08
N ARG A 79 12.76 -1.00 -21.05
CA ARG A 79 11.61 -1.18 -21.94
C ARG A 79 11.90 -2.33 -22.90
N PHE A 80 11.02 -3.33 -22.95
CA PHE A 80 11.13 -4.47 -23.88
C PHE A 80 9.76 -4.93 -24.38
N LYS A 81 9.76 -5.60 -25.53
CA LYS A 81 8.56 -6.27 -26.05
C LYS A 81 8.30 -7.53 -25.23
N ARG A 82 7.13 -7.57 -24.56
CA ARG A 82 6.70 -8.73 -23.79
C ARG A 82 6.12 -9.79 -24.72
N ILE A 83 6.74 -10.95 -24.78
CA ILE A 83 6.24 -12.12 -25.52
C ILE A 83 5.78 -13.13 -24.49
N TYR A 84 4.47 -13.27 -24.35
CA TYR A 84 3.88 -14.21 -23.41
C TYR A 84 3.76 -15.60 -24.02
N VAL A 85 4.08 -16.60 -23.21
CA VAL A 85 4.01 -18.03 -23.55
C VAL A 85 3.38 -18.80 -22.39
N ASP A 86 3.17 -20.10 -22.56
CA ASP A 86 2.77 -20.98 -21.46
C ASP A 86 3.84 -21.10 -20.36
N ALA A 87 3.48 -21.75 -19.26
CA ALA A 87 4.37 -21.93 -18.12
C ALA A 87 5.61 -22.79 -18.43
N GLU A 88 5.50 -23.76 -19.36
CA GLU A 88 6.60 -24.65 -19.72
C GLU A 88 7.75 -23.90 -20.42
N HIS A 89 7.42 -23.00 -21.35
CA HIS A 89 8.41 -22.24 -22.13
C HIS A 89 8.77 -20.89 -21.50
N GLY A 90 8.07 -20.52 -20.43
CA GLY A 90 8.08 -19.19 -19.87
C GLY A 90 8.69 -19.08 -18.47
N ILE A 91 8.84 -17.84 -18.03
CA ILE A 91 9.20 -17.48 -16.66
C ILE A 91 8.11 -16.58 -16.08
N PRO A 92 7.66 -16.81 -14.83
CA PRO A 92 6.60 -15.99 -14.24
C PRO A 92 6.92 -14.50 -14.30
N PHE A 93 5.93 -13.70 -14.69
CA PHE A 93 6.07 -12.25 -14.81
C PHE A 93 5.22 -11.54 -13.75
N LEU A 94 5.83 -10.60 -13.03
CA LEU A 94 5.19 -9.82 -11.97
C LEU A 94 5.05 -8.35 -12.37
N SER A 95 3.85 -7.82 -12.20
CA SER A 95 3.53 -6.40 -12.30
C SER A 95 3.89 -5.65 -11.01
N SER A 96 3.79 -4.32 -11.04
CA SER A 96 3.97 -3.48 -9.84
C SER A 96 2.89 -3.68 -8.77
N SER A 97 1.73 -4.25 -9.10
CA SER A 97 0.72 -4.59 -8.10
C SER A 97 0.98 -5.95 -7.44
N ASP A 98 1.72 -6.83 -8.11
CA ASP A 98 2.01 -8.18 -7.61
C ASP A 98 3.08 -8.16 -6.52
N ILE A 99 4.04 -7.23 -6.58
CA ILE A 99 5.14 -7.14 -5.58
C ILE A 99 4.64 -6.90 -4.15
N ILE A 100 3.45 -6.30 -3.99
CA ILE A 100 2.82 -6.03 -2.69
C ILE A 100 1.67 -6.98 -2.37
N SER A 101 1.38 -7.96 -3.22
CA SER A 101 0.32 -8.93 -2.96
C SER A 101 0.75 -9.93 -1.89
N LEU A 102 -0.16 -10.29 -0.99
CA LEU A 102 0.06 -11.35 0.01
C LEU A 102 0.39 -12.71 -0.65
N ARG A 103 -0.25 -13.00 -1.79
CA ARG A 103 -0.07 -14.22 -2.58
C ARG A 103 -0.32 -13.89 -4.06
N PRO A 104 0.69 -13.41 -4.80
CA PRO A 104 0.53 -13.00 -6.20
C PRO A 104 0.14 -14.19 -7.07
N ARG A 105 -0.86 -14.01 -7.94
CA ARG A 105 -1.25 -15.01 -8.95
C ARG A 105 -0.45 -14.74 -10.23
N ILE A 106 0.16 -15.78 -10.78
CA ILE A 106 0.91 -15.65 -12.03
C ILE A 106 -0.05 -15.76 -13.20
N GLU A 107 -0.34 -14.63 -13.83
CA GLU A 107 -1.21 -14.55 -15.01
C GLU A 107 -0.44 -14.71 -16.32
N ASN A 108 0.82 -14.27 -16.34
CA ASN A 108 1.61 -14.18 -17.55
C ASN A 108 3.02 -14.76 -17.34
N TYR A 109 3.54 -15.42 -18.37
CA TYR A 109 4.90 -15.93 -18.39
C TYR A 109 5.66 -15.34 -19.58
N LEU A 110 6.83 -14.73 -19.32
CA LEU A 110 7.69 -14.22 -20.38
C LEU A 110 8.47 -15.35 -21.05
N SER A 111 8.57 -15.33 -22.38
CA SER A 111 9.35 -16.32 -23.13
C SER A 111 10.81 -16.31 -22.73
N ARG A 112 11.35 -17.46 -22.30
CA ARG A 112 12.78 -17.60 -21.98
C ARG A 112 13.68 -17.37 -23.20
N LYS A 113 13.20 -17.78 -24.38
CA LYS A 113 13.93 -17.70 -25.65
C LYS A 113 13.98 -16.29 -26.21
N TYR A 114 12.87 -15.55 -26.14
CA TYR A 114 12.76 -14.26 -26.84
C TYR A 114 12.91 -13.03 -25.93
N THR A 115 12.97 -13.21 -24.61
CA THR A 115 13.21 -12.10 -23.67
C THR A 115 14.71 -11.82 -23.57
N GLN A 116 15.16 -10.78 -24.25
CA GLN A 116 16.55 -10.31 -24.15
C GLN A 116 16.89 -9.89 -22.72
N ASN A 117 18.13 -10.12 -22.29
CA ASN A 117 18.63 -9.75 -20.96
C ASN A 117 17.73 -10.21 -19.80
N LEU A 118 17.07 -11.36 -19.93
CA LEU A 118 16.13 -11.88 -18.93
C LEU A 118 16.73 -11.94 -17.53
N SER A 119 18.03 -12.28 -17.40
CA SER A 119 18.74 -12.30 -16.12
C SER A 119 18.67 -10.96 -15.36
N LYS A 120 18.64 -9.83 -16.08
CA LYS A 120 18.50 -8.50 -15.49
C LYS A 120 17.09 -8.22 -14.97
N LEU A 121 16.08 -9.00 -15.37
CA LEU A 121 14.70 -8.88 -14.89
C LEU A 121 14.42 -9.74 -13.65
N LEU A 122 15.30 -10.70 -13.34
CA LEU A 122 15.05 -11.66 -12.26
C LEU A 122 15.19 -11.01 -10.90
N ILE A 123 14.21 -11.29 -10.06
CA ILE A 123 14.23 -10.92 -8.64
C ILE A 123 15.07 -11.93 -7.88
N GLN A 124 15.99 -11.46 -7.05
CA GLN A 124 16.70 -12.28 -6.06
C GLN A 124 15.99 -12.18 -4.71
N LYS A 125 16.18 -13.23 -3.89
CA LYS A 125 15.72 -13.19 -2.51
C LYS A 125 16.43 -12.04 -1.80
N TRP A 126 15.65 -11.27 -1.06
CA TRP A 126 16.00 -10.04 -0.33
C TRP A 126 16.19 -8.77 -1.17
N ASP A 127 15.89 -8.80 -2.47
CA ASP A 127 15.78 -7.54 -3.22
C ASP A 127 14.65 -6.67 -2.63
N ILE A 128 14.90 -5.37 -2.49
CA ILE A 128 13.85 -4.40 -2.12
C ILE A 128 13.16 -3.94 -3.42
N LEU A 129 11.85 -4.16 -3.49
CA LEU A 129 11.03 -3.83 -4.66
C LEU A 129 10.20 -2.58 -4.38
N ILE A 130 10.26 -1.59 -5.27
CA ILE A 130 9.57 -0.31 -5.13
C ILE A 130 8.68 -0.07 -6.35
N SER A 131 7.38 0.22 -6.16
CA SER A 131 6.49 0.50 -7.29
C SER A 131 6.75 1.88 -7.91
N CYS A 132 6.87 1.92 -9.24
CA CYS A 132 7.10 3.13 -10.03
C CYS A 132 5.86 3.65 -10.75
N SER A 133 4.78 2.86 -10.82
CA SER A 133 3.53 3.29 -11.45
C SER A 133 2.31 2.65 -10.80
N GLY A 134 1.15 3.28 -10.97
CA GLY A 134 -0.07 2.97 -10.23
C GLY A 134 -0.02 3.69 -8.89
N THR A 135 -0.08 2.96 -7.77
CA THR A 135 0.19 3.54 -6.46
C THR A 135 1.70 3.48 -6.23
N VAL A 136 2.37 4.61 -6.42
CA VAL A 136 3.84 4.77 -6.43
C VAL A 136 4.42 4.75 -5.01
N GLY A 137 5.65 4.25 -4.85
CA GLY A 137 6.34 4.23 -3.57
C GLY A 137 5.90 3.11 -2.62
N ASN A 138 5.17 2.10 -3.12
CA ASN A 138 4.95 0.88 -2.37
C ASN A 138 6.23 0.06 -2.29
N VAL A 139 6.55 -0.44 -1.10
CA VAL A 139 7.81 -1.13 -0.82
C VAL A 139 7.53 -2.57 -0.42
N SER A 140 8.24 -3.52 -1.00
CA SER A 140 8.21 -4.93 -0.65
C SER A 140 9.62 -5.50 -0.50
N LEU A 141 9.78 -6.47 0.38
CA LEU A 141 11.01 -7.25 0.52
C LEU A 141 10.80 -8.59 -0.21
N ALA A 142 11.58 -8.85 -1.25
CA ALA A 142 11.42 -10.04 -2.07
C ALA A 142 11.81 -11.30 -1.29
N CYS A 143 10.84 -12.16 -1.02
CA CYS A 143 11.09 -13.45 -0.37
C CYS A 143 11.00 -14.59 -1.40
N GLU A 144 10.95 -15.85 -0.96
CA GLU A 144 10.89 -17.02 -1.84
C GLU A 144 9.71 -16.94 -2.82
N THR A 145 8.55 -16.46 -2.37
CA THR A 145 7.37 -16.26 -3.21
C THR A 145 7.66 -15.42 -4.46
N LEU A 146 8.55 -14.41 -4.37
CA LEU A 146 8.86 -13.49 -5.47
C LEU A 146 10.17 -13.83 -6.21
N ALA A 147 11.11 -14.47 -5.52
CA ALA A 147 12.42 -14.80 -6.07
C ALA A 147 12.33 -15.67 -7.34
N GLY A 148 13.25 -15.43 -8.27
CA GLY A 148 13.34 -16.14 -9.55
C GLY A 148 12.31 -15.72 -10.60
N LYS A 149 11.40 -14.79 -10.28
CA LYS A 149 10.38 -14.27 -11.22
C LYS A 149 10.90 -13.02 -11.92
N ALA A 150 10.40 -12.76 -13.12
CA ALA A 150 10.75 -11.58 -13.89
C ALA A 150 9.89 -10.37 -13.47
N LEU A 151 10.53 -9.23 -13.26
CA LEU A 151 9.89 -7.99 -12.83
C LEU A 151 9.57 -7.05 -14.00
N SER A 152 8.41 -6.40 -13.94
CA SER A 152 8.00 -5.35 -14.88
C SER A 152 8.80 -4.06 -14.73
N GLN A 153 8.92 -3.26 -15.81
CA GLN A 153 9.55 -1.91 -15.76
C GLN A 153 8.87 -0.92 -14.82
N HIS A 154 7.69 -1.28 -14.33
CA HIS A 154 6.89 -0.49 -13.40
C HIS A 154 7.29 -0.67 -11.94
N ALA A 155 8.43 -1.31 -11.68
CA ALA A 155 9.02 -1.41 -10.36
C ALA A 155 10.56 -1.27 -10.44
N ILE A 156 11.14 -0.66 -9.41
CA ILE A 156 12.57 -0.64 -9.15
C ILE A 156 12.91 -1.84 -8.28
N ARG A 157 14.04 -2.48 -8.61
CA ARG A 157 14.72 -3.47 -7.78
C ARG A 157 15.98 -2.82 -7.22
N LEU A 158 16.02 -2.63 -5.91
CA LEU A 158 17.17 -2.15 -5.16
C LEU A 158 17.81 -3.33 -4.43
N ARG A 159 19.12 -3.52 -4.59
CA ARG A 159 19.83 -4.65 -3.97
C ARG A 159 20.80 -4.16 -2.90
N ALA A 160 20.66 -4.76 -1.72
CA ALA A 160 21.58 -4.60 -0.61
C ALA A 160 22.66 -5.70 -0.63
N THR A 161 23.75 -5.48 0.12
CA THR A 161 24.87 -6.42 0.22
C THR A 161 24.51 -7.72 0.94
N ASP A 162 23.54 -7.67 1.85
CA ASP A 162 23.12 -8.80 2.68
C ASP A 162 21.65 -8.65 3.11
N PRO A 163 21.02 -9.74 3.59
CA PRO A 163 19.60 -9.76 3.95
C PRO A 163 19.25 -8.81 5.11
N ASP A 164 20.12 -8.71 6.11
CA ASP A 164 19.88 -7.90 7.30
C ASP A 164 19.85 -6.40 6.89
N LEU A 165 20.76 -5.99 6.01
CA LEU A 165 20.74 -4.66 5.42
C LEU A 165 19.48 -4.42 4.58
N ALA A 166 19.07 -5.40 3.76
CA ALA A 166 17.86 -5.27 2.95
C ALA A 166 16.60 -5.10 3.80
N GLY A 167 16.48 -5.87 4.88
CA GLY A 167 15.40 -5.77 5.84
C GLY A 167 15.38 -4.39 6.53
N PHE A 168 16.54 -3.87 6.93
CA PHE A 168 16.64 -2.54 7.53
C PHE A 168 16.16 -1.44 6.57
N ILE A 169 16.61 -1.49 5.31
CA ILE A 169 16.17 -0.56 4.26
C ILE A 169 14.66 -0.66 4.04
N ALA A 170 14.11 -1.87 3.96
CA ALA A 170 12.66 -2.07 3.81
C ALA A 170 11.87 -1.49 5.00
N ALA A 171 12.34 -1.67 6.24
CA ALA A 171 11.73 -1.06 7.42
C ALA A 171 11.77 0.47 7.35
N PHE A 172 12.91 1.05 6.95
CA PHE A 172 13.07 2.48 6.81
C PHE A 172 12.12 3.06 5.75
N LEU A 173 12.12 2.48 4.55
CA LEU A 173 11.29 2.93 3.44
C LEU A 173 9.78 2.79 3.70
N ARG A 174 9.37 1.89 4.62
CA ARG A 174 7.98 1.77 5.07
C ARG A 174 7.62 2.66 6.27
N SER A 175 8.62 3.19 6.99
CA SER A 175 8.41 4.06 8.15
C SER A 175 7.84 5.43 7.77
N ARG A 176 7.40 6.19 8.78
CA ARG A 176 6.96 7.58 8.63
C ARG A 176 8.07 8.53 8.13
N TYR A 177 9.33 8.10 8.10
CA TYR A 177 10.46 8.90 7.65
C TYR A 177 10.90 8.59 6.21
N GLY A 178 10.88 7.32 5.81
CA GLY A 178 11.30 6.91 4.47
C GLY A 178 10.20 7.01 3.42
N ARG A 179 8.96 6.69 3.77
CA ARG A 179 7.84 6.67 2.82
C ARG A 179 7.56 8.05 2.20
N PRO A 180 7.51 9.16 2.96
CA PRO A 180 7.33 10.49 2.39
C PRO A 180 8.42 10.89 1.39
N GLN A 181 9.68 10.48 1.64
CA GLN A 181 10.80 10.76 0.73
C GLN A 181 10.62 10.06 -0.64
N LEU A 182 10.11 8.82 -0.65
CA LEU A 182 9.80 8.12 -1.90
C LEU A 182 8.66 8.79 -2.68
N THR A 183 7.62 9.26 -1.98
CA THR A 183 6.47 9.90 -2.64
C THR A 183 6.79 11.32 -3.14
N GLN A 184 7.70 12.05 -2.47
CA GLN A 184 8.22 13.34 -2.94
C GLN A 184 9.13 13.19 -4.17
N ALA A 185 9.85 12.07 -4.28
CA ALA A 185 10.75 11.73 -5.39
C ALA A 185 10.01 11.49 -6.73
N THR A 186 8.72 11.79 -6.79
CA THR A 186 7.88 11.59 -7.96
C THR A 186 7.88 12.81 -8.88
N TYR A 187 7.84 12.56 -10.19
CA TYR A 187 7.77 13.59 -11.23
C TYR A 187 6.65 13.28 -12.23
N GLY A 188 6.17 14.32 -12.93
CA GLY A 188 5.13 14.25 -13.96
C GLY A 188 3.78 14.83 -13.49
N SER A 189 3.14 15.63 -14.36
CA SER A 189 1.87 16.32 -14.05
C SER A 189 0.64 15.39 -14.10
N VAL A 190 0.75 14.24 -14.78
CA VAL A 190 -0.35 13.27 -14.94
C VAL A 190 0.07 11.84 -14.58
N ILE A 191 1.33 11.45 -14.79
CA ILE A 191 1.85 10.14 -14.40
C ILE A 191 3.08 10.34 -13.53
N VAL A 192 2.87 10.07 -12.24
CA VAL A 192 3.85 10.07 -11.16
C VAL A 192 4.79 8.87 -11.37
N HIS A 193 6.10 9.10 -11.51
CA HIS A 193 7.11 8.04 -11.65
C HIS A 193 8.29 8.22 -10.71
N ILE A 194 8.92 7.11 -10.28
CA ILE A 194 10.20 7.08 -9.56
C ILE A 194 11.19 6.31 -10.44
N GLU A 195 12.39 6.88 -10.60
CA GLU A 195 13.53 6.24 -11.28
C GLU A 195 14.64 5.95 -10.26
N PRO A 196 15.55 4.98 -10.53
CA PRO A 196 16.64 4.62 -9.62
C PRO A 196 17.46 5.81 -9.11
N GLU A 197 17.74 6.79 -9.96
CA GLU A 197 18.54 7.98 -9.64
C GLU A 197 17.89 8.85 -8.56
N HIS A 198 16.56 8.80 -8.42
CA HIS A 198 15.88 9.55 -7.35
C HIS A 198 16.14 8.94 -5.96
N LEU A 199 16.53 7.67 -5.88
CA LEU A 199 16.89 7.04 -4.62
C LEU A 199 18.19 7.62 -4.03
N GLU A 200 19.02 8.32 -4.83
CA GLU A 200 20.21 9.02 -4.34
C GLU A 200 19.86 10.18 -3.38
N ARG A 201 18.63 10.71 -3.48
CA ARG A 201 18.16 11.81 -2.62
C ARG A 201 17.48 11.34 -1.34
N VAL A 202 17.22 10.04 -1.21
CA VAL A 202 16.60 9.49 -0.01
C VAL A 202 17.68 9.37 1.08
N LEU A 203 17.52 10.13 2.16
CA LEU A 203 18.42 10.10 3.30
C LEU A 203 17.97 9.03 4.30
N ILE A 204 18.88 8.13 4.65
CA ILE A 204 18.67 7.04 5.60
C ILE A 204 19.71 7.13 6.74
N PRO A 205 19.34 6.86 8.00
CA PRO A 205 20.31 6.87 9.09
C PRO A 205 21.32 5.73 8.98
N ASP A 206 22.61 6.06 9.07
CA ASP A 206 23.71 5.11 9.20
C ASP A 206 23.79 4.60 10.65
N LEU A 207 22.90 3.66 10.97
CA LEU A 207 22.84 3.04 12.29
C LEU A 207 24.00 2.08 12.50
N PRO A 208 24.54 1.92 13.73
CA PRO A 208 25.52 0.88 14.02
C PRO A 208 25.05 -0.53 13.60
N PRO A 209 25.94 -1.42 13.15
CA PRO A 209 25.58 -2.75 12.63
C PRO A 209 24.64 -3.54 13.53
N ILE A 210 24.84 -3.51 14.85
CA ILE A 210 23.98 -4.22 15.81
C ILE A 210 22.50 -3.82 15.70
N ARG A 211 22.20 -2.53 15.48
CA ARG A 211 20.84 -2.01 15.35
C ARG A 211 20.26 -2.32 13.96
N ARG A 212 21.07 -2.19 12.91
CA ARG A 212 20.64 -2.55 11.54
C ARG A 212 20.27 -4.02 11.46
N ILE A 213 21.12 -4.89 12.02
CA ILE A 213 20.91 -6.34 12.05
C ILE A 213 19.64 -6.69 12.83
N GLU A 214 19.42 -6.10 14.00
CA GLU A 214 18.22 -6.34 14.80
C GLU A 214 16.93 -6.01 14.02
N ILE A 215 16.87 -4.81 13.42
CA ILE A 215 15.71 -4.35 12.63
C ILE A 215 15.56 -5.19 11.36
N GLY A 216 16.66 -5.45 10.68
CA GLY A 216 16.72 -6.22 9.44
C GLY A 216 16.20 -7.64 9.58
N ARG A 217 16.62 -8.33 10.65
CA ARG A 217 16.18 -9.70 10.94
C ARG A 217 14.69 -9.80 11.21
N LEU A 218 14.09 -8.81 11.86
CA LEU A 218 12.64 -8.76 12.07
C LEU A 218 11.90 -8.68 10.72
N MET A 219 12.35 -7.83 9.80
CA MET A 219 11.76 -7.74 8.45
C MET A 219 11.96 -9.03 7.64
N CYS A 220 13.15 -9.63 7.68
CA CYS A 220 13.42 -10.90 7.02
C CYS A 220 12.54 -12.01 7.59
N LYS A 221 12.42 -12.08 8.92
CA LYS A 221 11.58 -13.06 9.61
C LYS A 221 10.11 -12.91 9.20
N ALA A 222 9.61 -11.69 9.08
CA ALA A 222 8.28 -11.43 8.59
C ALA A 222 8.06 -11.91 7.15
N GLY A 223 9.09 -11.78 6.30
CA GLY A 223 9.12 -12.34 4.95
C GLY A 223 8.98 -13.85 4.93
N GLU A 224 9.82 -14.55 5.71
CA GLU A 224 9.80 -16.01 5.84
C GLU A 224 8.47 -16.55 6.37
N LEU A 225 7.89 -15.89 7.37
CA LEU A 225 6.58 -16.26 7.91
C LEU A 225 5.46 -16.14 6.86
N ARG A 226 5.58 -15.21 5.91
CA ARG A 226 4.63 -15.08 4.80
C ARG A 226 4.83 -16.15 3.73
N ASP A 227 6.07 -16.49 3.39
CA ASP A 227 6.35 -17.62 2.50
C ASP A 227 5.79 -18.91 3.08
N GLU A 228 6.04 -19.19 4.37
CA GLU A 228 5.49 -20.36 5.05
C GLU A 228 3.95 -20.35 5.07
N ALA A 229 3.33 -19.19 5.31
CA ALA A 229 1.88 -19.06 5.21
C ALA A 229 1.39 -19.40 3.80
N ASN A 230 2.08 -18.98 2.74
CA ASN A 230 1.71 -19.29 1.37
C ASN A 230 1.89 -20.79 1.06
N HIS A 231 2.96 -21.43 1.54
CA HIS A 231 3.17 -22.88 1.41
C HIS A 231 2.04 -23.68 2.08
N LEU A 232 1.61 -23.30 3.27
CA LEU A 232 0.47 -23.93 3.96
C LEU A 232 -0.85 -23.77 3.20
N LEU A 233 -1.07 -22.63 2.53
CA LEU A 233 -2.25 -22.43 1.69
C LEU A 233 -2.21 -23.26 0.41
N ASP A 234 -1.02 -23.42 -0.19
CA ASP A 234 -0.82 -24.31 -1.34
C ASP A 234 -1.03 -25.78 -0.96
N GLU A 235 -0.59 -26.17 0.24
CA GLU A 235 -0.85 -27.50 0.79
C GLU A 235 -2.32 -27.73 1.11
N ALA A 236 -3.01 -26.76 1.71
CA ALA A 236 -4.44 -26.86 1.99
C ALA A 236 -5.26 -27.04 0.70
N ASP A 237 -4.91 -26.32 -0.37
CA ASP A 237 -5.50 -26.49 -1.70
C ASP A 237 -5.24 -27.90 -2.24
N ARG A 238 -3.97 -28.36 -2.23
CA ARG A 238 -3.62 -29.73 -2.66
C ARG A 238 -4.38 -30.81 -1.90
N LEU A 239 -4.44 -30.71 -0.57
CA LEU A 239 -5.15 -31.67 0.28
C LEU A 239 -6.66 -31.64 0.04
N LEU A 240 -7.24 -30.46 -0.25
CA LEU A 240 -8.64 -30.36 -0.62
C LEU A 240 -8.95 -31.15 -1.88
N HIS A 241 -8.12 -30.99 -2.92
CA HIS A 241 -8.24 -31.76 -4.16
C HIS A 241 -8.05 -33.27 -3.92
N GLU A 242 -7.03 -33.66 -3.16
CA GLU A 242 -6.73 -35.06 -2.87
C GLU A 242 -7.85 -35.75 -2.07
N ARG A 243 -8.26 -35.15 -0.94
CA ARG A 243 -9.23 -35.77 -0.02
C ARG A 243 -10.64 -35.82 -0.56
N LEU A 244 -11.01 -34.90 -1.43
CA LEU A 244 -12.28 -34.93 -2.12
C LEU A 244 -12.22 -35.65 -3.46
N ASN A 245 -11.05 -36.15 -3.87
CA ASN A 245 -10.83 -36.74 -5.19
C ASN A 245 -11.31 -35.82 -6.33
N LEU A 246 -11.00 -34.53 -6.20
CA LEU A 246 -11.34 -33.49 -7.16
C LEU A 246 -10.15 -33.22 -8.07
N PRO A 247 -10.21 -33.53 -9.38
CA PRO A 247 -9.16 -33.11 -10.30
C PRO A 247 -9.16 -31.59 -10.41
N TYR A 248 -7.99 -30.98 -10.64
CA TYR A 248 -7.93 -29.55 -10.94
C TYR A 248 -8.72 -29.23 -12.21
N LEU A 249 -9.51 -28.16 -12.18
CA LEU A 249 -10.38 -27.76 -13.28
C LEU A 249 -9.62 -27.46 -14.56
N LYS A 250 -8.39 -26.93 -14.46
CA LYS A 250 -7.50 -26.70 -15.61
C LYS A 250 -7.19 -27.99 -16.40
N ASP A 251 -7.21 -29.15 -15.74
CA ASP A 251 -6.86 -30.44 -16.33
C ASP A 251 -8.07 -31.11 -17.00
N ILE A 252 -9.30 -30.79 -16.56
CA ILE A 252 -10.54 -31.40 -17.07
C ILE A 252 -11.38 -30.48 -17.96
N ALA A 253 -11.14 -29.17 -17.88
CA ALA A 253 -11.82 -28.15 -18.67
C ALA A 253 -10.77 -27.33 -19.44
N LEU A 254 -10.17 -27.97 -20.46
CA LEU A 254 -9.23 -27.32 -21.35
C LEU A 254 -9.90 -26.15 -22.07
N ARG A 255 -9.43 -24.92 -21.82
CA ARG A 255 -9.74 -23.78 -22.68
C ARG A 255 -9.00 -23.95 -24.00
N GLY A 256 -9.66 -24.57 -24.98
CA GLY A 256 -9.16 -24.61 -26.36
C GLY A 256 -9.29 -23.23 -27.02
N SER A 257 -8.16 -22.62 -27.41
CA SER A 257 -8.04 -21.33 -28.10
C SER A 257 -8.76 -20.12 -27.46
N ALA A 258 -8.55 -18.92 -28.00
CA ALA A 258 -9.12 -17.67 -27.50
C ALA A 258 -10.67 -17.58 -27.63
N SER A 259 -11.32 -18.53 -28.31
CA SER A 259 -12.77 -18.61 -28.47
C SER A 259 -13.24 -20.06 -28.30
N PHE A 260 -14.27 -20.26 -27.46
CA PHE A 260 -14.93 -21.54 -27.29
C PHE A 260 -16.45 -21.36 -27.37
N THR A 261 -17.17 -22.44 -27.69
CA THR A 261 -18.63 -22.45 -27.73
C THR A 261 -19.15 -23.49 -26.74
N THR A 262 -20.09 -23.09 -25.88
CA THR A 262 -20.82 -24.01 -25.00
C THR A 262 -22.23 -24.21 -25.55
N THR A 263 -22.64 -25.46 -25.72
CA THR A 263 -24.04 -25.79 -26.00
C THR A 263 -24.72 -26.24 -24.72
N ILE A 264 -25.80 -25.55 -24.35
CA ILE A 264 -26.64 -25.86 -23.19
C ILE A 264 -28.05 -26.20 -23.64
N LYS A 265 -28.73 -27.10 -22.91
CA LYS A 265 -30.16 -27.36 -23.15
C LYS A 265 -30.97 -26.19 -22.60
N ALA A 266 -32.11 -25.89 -23.23
CA ALA A 266 -33.04 -24.87 -22.72
C ALA A 266 -33.48 -25.14 -21.27
N SER A 267 -33.62 -26.41 -20.88
CA SER A 267 -33.94 -26.82 -19.52
C SER A 267 -32.82 -26.56 -18.49
N GLN A 268 -31.60 -26.25 -18.94
CA GLN A 268 -30.42 -25.98 -18.10
C GLN A 268 -30.09 -24.48 -18.05
N LEU A 269 -30.89 -23.62 -18.68
CA LEU A 269 -30.66 -22.18 -18.71
C LEU A 269 -30.68 -21.54 -17.33
N MET A 270 -31.46 -22.09 -16.39
CA MET A 270 -31.65 -21.52 -15.04
C MET A 270 -32.07 -20.03 -15.08
N GLY A 271 -32.74 -19.60 -16.15
CA GLY A 271 -33.13 -18.21 -16.38
C GLY A 271 -31.99 -17.26 -16.74
N ARG A 272 -30.78 -17.77 -17.02
CA ARG A 272 -29.57 -17.00 -17.33
C ARG A 272 -29.17 -17.22 -18.78
N LEU A 273 -28.91 -16.13 -19.52
CA LEU A 273 -28.50 -16.18 -20.94
C LEU A 273 -27.04 -15.76 -21.13
N GLU A 274 -26.37 -15.30 -20.09
CA GLU A 274 -24.99 -14.82 -20.17
C GLU A 274 -24.02 -16.00 -20.36
N ALA A 275 -23.11 -15.86 -21.33
CA ALA A 275 -22.10 -16.89 -21.61
C ALA A 275 -21.18 -17.17 -20.42
N SER A 276 -20.89 -16.14 -19.60
CA SER A 276 -20.10 -16.27 -18.37
C SER A 276 -20.74 -17.19 -17.34
N PHE A 277 -22.07 -17.20 -17.24
CA PHE A 277 -22.78 -18.10 -16.33
C PHE A 277 -22.68 -19.55 -16.79
N HIS A 278 -22.64 -19.78 -18.10
CA HIS A 278 -22.55 -21.09 -18.74
C HIS A 278 -21.12 -21.43 -19.18
N ASP A 279 -20.13 -20.92 -18.45
CA ASP A 279 -18.72 -21.23 -18.70
C ASP A 279 -18.48 -22.76 -18.55
N PRO A 280 -17.80 -23.42 -19.51
CA PRO A 280 -17.52 -24.85 -19.47
C PRO A 280 -16.80 -25.30 -18.20
N VAL A 281 -15.94 -24.45 -17.63
CA VAL A 281 -15.21 -24.72 -16.39
C VAL A 281 -16.18 -24.82 -15.22
N ALA A 282 -17.14 -23.91 -15.13
CA ALA A 282 -18.17 -23.95 -14.10
C ALA A 282 -19.11 -25.17 -14.24
N ILE A 283 -19.47 -25.51 -15.49
CA ILE A 283 -20.29 -26.71 -15.76
C ILE A 283 -19.50 -28.00 -15.42
N ALA A 284 -18.20 -28.04 -15.74
CA ALA A 284 -17.34 -29.16 -15.39
C ALA A 284 -17.22 -29.28 -13.86
N ALA A 285 -17.08 -28.17 -13.15
CA ALA A 285 -17.07 -28.13 -11.70
C ALA A 285 -18.33 -28.77 -11.11
N GLU A 286 -19.53 -28.30 -11.50
CA GLU A 286 -20.80 -28.87 -11.02
C GLU A 286 -20.94 -30.37 -11.32
N LYS A 287 -20.50 -30.80 -12.50
CA LYS A 287 -20.52 -32.23 -12.88
C LYS A 287 -19.61 -33.08 -11.99
N GLN A 288 -18.47 -32.56 -11.54
CA GLN A 288 -17.61 -33.30 -10.62
C GLN A 288 -18.20 -33.30 -9.20
N LEU A 289 -18.74 -32.17 -8.72
CA LEU A 289 -19.42 -32.11 -7.42
C LEU A 289 -20.56 -33.13 -7.33
N ALA A 290 -21.36 -33.26 -8.38
CA ALA A 290 -22.49 -34.20 -8.42
C ALA A 290 -22.08 -35.68 -8.33
N LYS A 291 -20.80 -36.01 -8.57
CA LYS A 291 -20.25 -37.37 -8.46
C LYS A 291 -19.61 -37.66 -7.11
N LEU A 292 -19.42 -36.65 -6.27
CA LEU A 292 -18.75 -36.82 -4.99
C LEU A 292 -19.61 -37.70 -4.06
N PRO A 293 -19.00 -38.65 -3.32
CA PRO A 293 -19.72 -39.48 -2.36
C PRO A 293 -19.91 -38.78 -1.01
N VAL A 294 -20.12 -37.46 -1.03
CA VAL A 294 -20.36 -36.63 0.17
C VAL A 294 -21.56 -35.72 -0.06
N GLU A 295 -22.18 -35.28 1.03
CA GLU A 295 -23.26 -34.30 0.94
C GLU A 295 -22.74 -33.02 0.29
N ILE A 296 -23.48 -32.52 -0.71
CA ILE A 296 -23.25 -31.20 -1.29
C ILE A 296 -24.37 -30.29 -0.80
N THR A 297 -24.00 -29.25 -0.06
CA THR A 297 -24.93 -28.21 0.38
C THR A 297 -24.52 -26.86 -0.23
N LYS A 298 -24.99 -25.75 0.35
CA LYS A 298 -24.73 -24.38 -0.11
C LYS A 298 -24.05 -23.58 0.99
N ILE A 299 -23.29 -22.56 0.59
CA ILE A 299 -22.62 -21.64 1.54
C ILE A 299 -23.60 -21.02 2.53
N GLY A 300 -24.82 -20.66 2.09
CA GLY A 300 -25.87 -20.07 2.92
C GLY A 300 -26.61 -21.04 3.83
N ASP A 301 -26.29 -22.33 3.83
CA ASP A 301 -26.82 -23.28 4.81
C ASP A 301 -26.33 -22.89 6.21
N GLN A 302 -27.24 -22.89 7.20
CA GLN A 302 -26.94 -22.50 8.59
C GLN A 302 -25.91 -23.42 9.25
N ARG A 303 -25.76 -24.65 8.75
CA ARG A 303 -24.69 -25.56 9.16
C ARG A 303 -23.32 -25.13 8.65
N ILE A 304 -23.25 -24.30 7.59
CA ILE A 304 -22.00 -23.82 6.97
C ILE A 304 -21.64 -22.43 7.47
N THR A 305 -22.60 -21.51 7.47
CA THR A 305 -22.37 -20.10 7.82
C THR A 305 -23.39 -19.62 8.85
N LYS A 306 -22.92 -18.80 9.79
CA LYS A 306 -23.81 -17.98 10.63
C LYS A 306 -24.41 -16.85 9.81
N GLU A 307 -23.60 -16.28 8.93
CA GLU A 307 -23.97 -15.10 8.18
C GLU A 307 -23.18 -14.97 6.87
N VAL A 308 -23.89 -14.58 5.80
CA VAL A 308 -23.33 -14.02 4.57
C VAL A 308 -23.72 -12.54 4.52
N ARG A 309 -22.87 -11.69 5.11
CA ARG A 309 -23.14 -10.28 5.37
C ARG A 309 -22.77 -9.42 4.16
N ALA A 310 -23.77 -8.74 3.61
CA ALA A 310 -23.56 -7.61 2.70
C ALA A 310 -23.67 -6.31 3.49
N ILE A 311 -22.83 -5.33 3.13
CA ILE A 311 -22.90 -3.98 3.70
C ILE A 311 -23.99 -3.20 2.95
N THR A 312 -25.07 -2.83 3.64
CA THR A 312 -26.23 -2.14 3.04
C THR A 312 -26.63 -0.86 3.77
N LYS A 313 -26.23 -0.68 5.04
CA LYS A 313 -26.60 0.49 5.85
C LYS A 313 -25.51 1.56 5.90
N PHE A 314 -24.26 1.21 5.65
CA PHE A 314 -23.13 2.14 5.62
C PHE A 314 -23.11 3.06 4.38
N ARG A 315 -23.80 4.21 4.47
CA ARG A 315 -23.98 5.15 3.34
C ARG A 315 -23.12 6.41 3.40
N GLU A 316 -22.90 6.95 4.59
CA GLU A 316 -22.10 8.16 4.80
C GLU A 316 -20.74 7.81 5.39
N ARG A 317 -19.69 8.53 4.98
CA ARG A 317 -18.30 8.26 5.39
C ARG A 317 -17.61 9.57 5.75
N THR A 318 -17.34 9.76 7.02
CA THR A 318 -16.52 10.84 7.57
C THR A 318 -15.12 10.30 7.81
N TYR A 319 -14.15 10.82 7.07
CA TYR A 319 -12.76 10.43 7.20
C TYR A 319 -11.98 11.42 8.06
N VAL A 320 -10.91 10.93 8.68
CA VAL A 320 -9.93 11.74 9.41
C VAL A 320 -8.52 11.32 9.01
N ASP A 321 -7.58 12.26 8.99
CA ASP A 321 -6.20 11.96 8.61
C ASP A 321 -5.47 11.13 9.69
N LYS A 322 -5.75 11.39 10.97
CA LYS A 322 -5.12 10.73 12.12
C LYS A 322 -6.14 10.22 13.14
N GLY A 323 -5.82 9.11 13.82
CA GLY A 323 -6.59 8.60 14.97
C GLY A 323 -7.92 7.89 14.67
N GLY A 324 -8.33 7.77 13.41
CA GLY A 324 -9.54 7.05 12.99
C GLY A 324 -9.39 5.52 12.86
N ILE A 325 -10.47 4.85 12.50
CA ILE A 325 -10.55 3.39 12.32
C ILE A 325 -10.18 3.05 10.86
N PRO A 326 -9.13 2.25 10.60
CA PRO A 326 -8.72 1.93 9.23
C PRO A 326 -9.84 1.25 8.44
N MET A 327 -10.07 1.70 7.19
CA MET A 327 -11.02 1.10 6.26
C MET A 327 -10.30 0.65 4.99
N LEU A 328 -10.16 -0.65 4.81
CA LEU A 328 -9.53 -1.25 3.64
C LEU A 328 -10.48 -1.25 2.45
N SER A 329 -10.00 -0.86 1.27
CA SER A 329 -10.65 -1.19 0.00
C SER A 329 -10.54 -2.68 -0.32
N SER A 330 -11.33 -3.14 -1.29
CA SER A 330 -11.24 -4.51 -1.83
C SER A 330 -9.84 -4.86 -2.33
N LYS A 331 -9.06 -3.89 -2.84
CA LYS A 331 -7.66 -4.11 -3.25
C LYS A 331 -6.72 -4.25 -2.06
N GLN A 332 -6.85 -3.36 -1.07
CA GLN A 332 -5.96 -3.29 0.10
C GLN A 332 -6.08 -4.53 1.01
N LEU A 333 -7.22 -5.25 0.99
CA LEU A 333 -7.40 -6.52 1.70
C LEU A 333 -6.35 -7.59 1.35
N PHE A 334 -5.73 -7.50 0.17
CA PHE A 334 -4.78 -8.50 -0.34
C PHE A 334 -3.34 -7.98 -0.36
N GLN A 335 -3.06 -6.85 0.29
CA GLN A 335 -1.73 -6.23 0.30
C GLN A 335 -0.96 -6.54 1.57
N VAL A 336 0.36 -6.72 1.44
CA VAL A 336 1.30 -6.92 2.54
C VAL A 336 1.39 -5.67 3.43
N ASP A 337 1.42 -4.51 2.79
CA ASP A 337 1.55 -3.18 3.41
C ASP A 337 0.58 -2.23 2.68
N PRO A 338 -0.69 -2.18 3.09
CA PRO A 338 -1.67 -1.30 2.45
C PRO A 338 -1.36 0.17 2.79
N ILE A 339 -1.13 0.98 1.76
CA ILE A 339 -0.92 2.43 1.90
C ILE A 339 -2.18 3.22 1.64
N ASP A 340 -2.20 4.48 2.08
CA ASP A 340 -3.33 5.41 1.92
C ASP A 340 -4.66 4.80 2.41
N VAL A 341 -4.56 4.04 3.50
CA VAL A 341 -5.73 3.45 4.15
C VAL A 341 -6.53 4.57 4.78
N LYS A 342 -7.70 4.85 4.19
CA LYS A 342 -8.66 5.82 4.71
C LYS A 342 -9.04 5.43 6.14
N ARG A 343 -9.22 6.43 7.01
CA ARG A 343 -9.59 6.19 8.41
C ARG A 343 -10.92 6.83 8.72
N LEU A 344 -11.85 6.04 9.23
CA LEU A 344 -13.18 6.49 9.63
C LEU A 344 -13.13 7.21 10.97
N ALA A 345 -13.83 8.35 11.07
CA ALA A 345 -13.99 9.09 12.31
C ALA A 345 -14.74 8.24 13.34
N LYS A 346 -14.11 7.96 14.49
CA LYS A 346 -14.69 7.09 15.55
C LYS A 346 -16.07 7.56 15.99
N GLY A 347 -16.22 8.87 16.25
CA GLY A 347 -17.48 9.47 16.71
C GLY A 347 -18.64 9.33 15.71
N ALA A 348 -18.34 9.38 14.41
CA ALA A 348 -19.34 9.27 13.36
C ALA A 348 -19.76 7.81 13.09
N HIS A 349 -18.82 6.86 13.20
CA HIS A 349 -19.01 5.50 12.67
C HIS A 349 -19.13 4.40 13.72
N THR A 350 -19.17 4.73 15.01
CA THR A 350 -19.33 3.70 16.06
C THR A 350 -20.58 2.84 15.86
N LYS A 351 -21.68 3.42 15.35
CA LYS A 351 -22.94 2.69 15.09
C LYS A 351 -22.88 1.79 13.85
N ASP A 352 -21.93 2.04 12.95
CA ASP A 352 -21.76 1.27 11.72
C ASP A 352 -20.86 0.03 11.94
N LEU A 353 -20.03 0.04 12.99
CA LEU A 353 -19.06 -1.02 13.27
C LEU A 353 -19.64 -2.44 13.27
N PRO A 354 -20.83 -2.71 13.85
CA PRO A 354 -21.42 -4.05 13.78
C PRO A 354 -21.60 -4.59 12.36
N GLU A 355 -21.74 -3.71 11.35
CA GLU A 355 -21.86 -4.10 9.95
C GLU A 355 -20.49 -4.20 9.24
N ILE A 356 -19.61 -3.20 9.43
CA ILE A 356 -18.41 -3.03 8.60
C ILE A 356 -17.10 -3.54 9.20
N GLN A 357 -17.07 -3.79 10.51
CA GLN A 357 -15.88 -4.26 11.22
C GLN A 357 -15.52 -5.68 10.76
N LEU A 358 -14.22 -5.91 10.59
CA LEU A 358 -13.67 -7.23 10.29
C LEU A 358 -13.45 -8.00 11.59
N GLU A 359 -13.55 -9.32 11.55
CA GLU A 359 -13.32 -10.18 12.72
C GLU A 359 -12.25 -11.23 12.39
N GLU A 360 -11.51 -11.71 13.39
CA GLU A 360 -10.53 -12.78 13.17
C GLU A 360 -11.22 -14.03 12.59
N ASN A 361 -10.62 -14.63 11.56
CA ASN A 361 -11.16 -15.78 10.81
C ASN A 361 -12.45 -15.52 10.02
N MET A 362 -12.96 -14.29 9.99
CA MET A 362 -13.96 -13.88 9.01
C MET A 362 -13.40 -14.07 7.60
N ILE A 363 -14.23 -14.43 6.64
CA ILE A 363 -13.83 -14.54 5.23
C ILE A 363 -14.40 -13.35 4.47
N ALA A 364 -13.54 -12.60 3.79
CA ALA A 364 -13.92 -11.52 2.90
C ALA A 364 -13.80 -12.00 1.44
N VAL A 365 -14.87 -11.85 0.67
CA VAL A 365 -14.91 -12.17 -0.77
C VAL A 365 -15.18 -10.90 -1.57
N THR A 366 -14.32 -10.56 -2.51
CA THR A 366 -14.55 -9.37 -3.35
C THR A 366 -15.76 -9.57 -4.26
N ARG A 367 -16.69 -8.61 -4.22
CA ARG A 367 -17.97 -8.67 -4.95
C ARG A 367 -18.12 -7.63 -6.07
N SER A 368 -17.19 -6.68 -6.21
CA SER A 368 -17.20 -5.67 -7.28
C SER A 368 -15.79 -5.42 -7.82
N GLY A 369 -15.67 -5.05 -9.09
CA GLY A 369 -14.39 -4.83 -9.78
C GLY A 369 -13.65 -6.15 -10.04
N THR A 370 -12.61 -6.44 -9.25
CA THR A 370 -11.97 -7.77 -9.28
C THR A 370 -12.75 -8.71 -8.39
N ILE A 371 -13.66 -9.47 -8.96
CA ILE A 371 -14.59 -10.34 -8.21
C ILE A 371 -13.98 -11.72 -7.85
N GLY A 372 -14.47 -12.29 -6.76
CA GLY A 372 -14.18 -13.67 -6.36
C GLY A 372 -12.83 -13.90 -5.67
N LYS A 373 -12.07 -12.85 -5.33
CA LYS A 373 -10.87 -13.00 -4.49
C LYS A 373 -11.30 -13.21 -3.05
N VAL A 374 -10.67 -14.18 -2.38
CA VAL A 374 -11.03 -14.62 -1.03
C VAL A 374 -9.88 -14.36 -0.07
N GLN A 375 -10.16 -13.71 1.04
CA GLN A 375 -9.22 -13.46 2.12
C GLN A 375 -9.80 -13.93 3.45
N ILE A 376 -9.07 -14.74 4.20
CA ILE A 376 -9.35 -14.98 5.61
C ILE A 376 -8.69 -13.86 6.43
N ILE A 377 -9.45 -13.24 7.32
CA ILE A 377 -9.01 -12.06 8.06
C ILE A 377 -8.08 -12.49 9.20
N PRO A 378 -6.81 -12.01 9.20
CA PRO A 378 -5.88 -12.25 10.29
C PRO A 378 -6.20 -11.37 11.50
N LYS A 379 -5.72 -11.78 12.67
CA LYS A 379 -6.00 -11.12 13.94
C LYS A 379 -5.69 -9.62 13.96
N TYR A 380 -4.56 -9.19 13.38
CA TYR A 380 -4.22 -7.76 13.33
C TYR A 380 -5.23 -6.88 12.58
N MET A 381 -6.03 -7.46 11.67
CA MET A 381 -7.07 -6.75 10.92
C MET A 381 -8.44 -6.74 11.63
N ALA A 382 -8.62 -7.49 12.72
CA ALA A 382 -9.93 -7.65 13.40
C ALA A 382 -10.47 -6.38 14.08
N ALA A 383 -9.68 -5.31 14.15
CA ALA A 383 -10.12 -3.99 14.63
C ALA A 383 -10.28 -2.97 13.49
N TRP A 384 -10.09 -3.39 12.25
CA TRP A 384 -10.23 -2.56 11.06
C TRP A 384 -11.59 -2.81 10.42
N THR A 385 -11.93 -1.99 9.43
CA THR A 385 -13.12 -2.16 8.59
C THR A 385 -12.68 -2.38 7.15
N ALA A 386 -13.61 -2.78 6.28
CA ALA A 386 -13.39 -2.76 4.84
C ALA A 386 -14.63 -2.25 4.08
N SER A 387 -14.45 -1.82 2.83
CA SER A 387 -15.54 -1.28 2.02
C SER A 387 -16.62 -2.32 1.70
N GLU A 388 -17.78 -1.86 1.24
CA GLU A 388 -18.91 -2.65 0.77
C GLU A 388 -18.57 -3.61 -0.39
N ASP A 389 -17.45 -3.39 -1.07
CA ASP A 389 -16.97 -4.20 -2.20
C ASP A 389 -16.44 -5.58 -1.79
N ALA A 390 -16.43 -5.88 -0.49
CA ALA A 390 -16.13 -7.21 0.03
C ALA A 390 -17.34 -7.76 0.80
N THR A 391 -17.92 -8.87 0.37
CA THR A 391 -18.92 -9.59 1.15
C THR A 391 -18.24 -10.36 2.29
N ARG A 392 -18.82 -10.32 3.49
CA ARG A 392 -18.27 -11.01 4.67
C ARG A 392 -19.00 -12.31 4.92
N ILE A 393 -18.26 -13.34 5.30
CA ILE A 393 -18.80 -14.64 5.63
C ILE A 393 -18.25 -15.06 6.98
N LEU A 394 -19.14 -15.45 7.88
CA LEU A 394 -18.83 -16.03 9.17
C LEU A 394 -19.21 -17.51 9.16
N ALA A 395 -18.24 -18.38 9.43
CA ALA A 395 -18.48 -19.82 9.57
C ALA A 395 -19.39 -20.11 10.77
N SER A 396 -20.21 -21.15 10.67
CA SER A 396 -20.92 -21.74 11.81
C SER A 396 -19.94 -22.30 12.84
N ASP A 397 -20.41 -22.50 14.08
CA ASP A 397 -19.54 -22.98 15.18
C ASP A 397 -18.93 -24.36 14.91
N ASP A 398 -19.64 -25.21 14.15
CA ASP A 398 -19.22 -26.58 13.82
C ASP A 398 -18.40 -26.68 12.52
N ILE A 399 -18.10 -25.54 11.89
CA ILE A 399 -17.34 -25.47 10.64
C ILE A 399 -16.04 -24.74 10.84
N ASN A 400 -14.96 -25.42 10.44
CA ASN A 400 -13.64 -24.83 10.38
C ASN A 400 -13.64 -23.69 9.34
N ALA A 401 -13.45 -22.45 9.80
CA ALA A 401 -13.38 -21.28 8.93
C ALA A 401 -12.26 -21.39 7.88
N GLY A 402 -11.17 -22.09 8.21
CA GLY A 402 -10.11 -22.39 7.26
C GLY A 402 -10.56 -23.29 6.12
N TYR A 403 -11.43 -24.28 6.38
CA TYR A 403 -12.00 -25.14 5.33
C TYR A 403 -12.91 -24.34 4.40
N LEU A 404 -13.76 -23.48 4.96
CA LEU A 404 -14.62 -22.60 4.18
C LEU A 404 -13.79 -21.65 3.29
N TYR A 405 -12.69 -21.10 3.82
CA TYR A 405 -11.74 -20.34 3.02
C TYR A 405 -11.11 -21.19 1.91
N ALA A 406 -10.59 -22.38 2.23
CA ALA A 406 -9.92 -23.26 1.26
C ALA A 406 -10.85 -23.61 0.09
N TRP A 407 -12.10 -23.96 0.40
CA TRP A 407 -13.11 -24.23 -0.62
C TRP A 407 -13.35 -23.01 -1.52
N LEU A 408 -13.66 -21.85 -0.93
CA LEU A 408 -13.96 -20.63 -1.70
C LEU A 408 -12.76 -20.16 -2.53
N ALA A 409 -11.53 -20.36 -2.02
CA ALA A 409 -10.29 -19.97 -2.70
C ALA A 409 -9.83 -20.94 -3.79
N SER A 410 -10.28 -22.21 -3.76
CA SER A 410 -10.00 -23.24 -4.76
C SER A 410 -10.51 -22.85 -6.15
N ASP A 411 -10.06 -23.55 -7.19
CA ASP A 411 -10.56 -23.34 -8.55
C ASP A 411 -12.06 -23.66 -8.69
N TYR A 412 -12.57 -24.66 -7.96
CA TYR A 412 -14.00 -24.98 -7.85
C TYR A 412 -14.80 -23.84 -7.23
N GLY A 413 -14.42 -23.40 -6.02
CA GLY A 413 -15.11 -22.32 -5.33
C GLY A 413 -15.07 -21.02 -6.15
N TYR A 414 -13.91 -20.67 -6.69
CA TYR A 414 -13.73 -19.49 -7.53
C TYR A 414 -14.62 -19.54 -8.79
N SER A 415 -14.63 -20.66 -9.51
CA SER A 415 -15.43 -20.82 -10.72
C SER A 415 -16.93 -20.78 -10.43
N LEU A 416 -17.38 -21.42 -9.34
CA LEU A 416 -18.79 -21.46 -8.95
C LEU A 416 -19.27 -20.11 -8.41
N MET A 417 -18.44 -19.31 -7.75
CA MET A 417 -18.79 -17.94 -7.36
C MET A 417 -18.87 -17.02 -8.58
N THR A 418 -17.81 -16.99 -9.39
CA THR A 418 -17.64 -15.98 -10.45
C THR A 418 -18.59 -16.18 -11.63
N ARG A 419 -19.10 -17.40 -11.87
CA ARG A 419 -20.14 -17.62 -12.88
C ARG A 419 -21.42 -16.80 -12.62
N HIS A 420 -21.71 -16.47 -11.36
CA HIS A 420 -22.90 -15.69 -11.02
C HIS A 420 -22.79 -14.21 -11.38
N ALA A 421 -21.60 -13.74 -11.77
CA ALA A 421 -21.34 -12.36 -12.09
C ALA A 421 -22.36 -11.77 -13.07
N TYR A 422 -22.76 -10.52 -12.81
CA TYR A 422 -23.59 -9.70 -13.67
C TYR A 422 -22.99 -8.29 -13.79
N GLY A 423 -23.49 -7.51 -14.74
CA GLY A 423 -22.97 -6.16 -15.04
C GLY A 423 -22.22 -6.13 -16.37
N SER A 424 -22.11 -4.93 -16.94
CA SER A 424 -21.48 -4.72 -18.26
C SER A 424 -20.04 -4.22 -18.12
N VAL A 425 -19.85 -3.11 -17.41
CA VAL A 425 -18.52 -2.49 -17.20
C VAL A 425 -17.89 -2.94 -15.89
N ILE A 426 -18.68 -2.90 -14.81
CA ILE A 426 -18.27 -3.36 -13.49
C ILE A 426 -19.04 -4.64 -13.20
N LEU A 427 -18.32 -5.75 -13.06
CA LEU A 427 -18.90 -7.04 -12.72
C LEU A 427 -19.14 -7.12 -11.23
N GLU A 428 -20.30 -7.67 -10.85
CA GLU A 428 -20.70 -7.89 -9.46
C GLU A 428 -21.40 -9.22 -9.25
N PHE A 429 -21.43 -9.70 -8.00
CA PHE A 429 -22.39 -10.70 -7.53
C PHE A 429 -22.89 -10.34 -6.13
N ASP A 430 -24.15 -10.64 -5.80
CA ASP A 430 -24.72 -10.31 -4.50
C ASP A 430 -24.55 -11.43 -3.45
N ARG A 431 -24.94 -11.13 -2.20
CA ARG A 431 -24.84 -12.10 -1.10
C ARG A 431 -25.67 -13.37 -1.29
N PHE A 432 -26.80 -13.29 -2.00
CA PHE A 432 -27.68 -14.44 -2.22
C PHE A 432 -27.08 -15.38 -3.27
N MET A 433 -26.46 -14.80 -4.31
CA MET A 433 -25.65 -15.55 -5.27
C MET A 433 -24.49 -16.25 -4.58
N LEU A 434 -23.74 -15.55 -3.73
CA LEU A 434 -22.66 -16.16 -2.94
C LEU A 434 -23.17 -17.26 -2.00
N ALA A 435 -24.28 -17.02 -1.30
CA ALA A 435 -24.93 -17.99 -0.42
C ALA A 435 -25.43 -19.23 -1.19
N SER A 436 -25.68 -19.13 -2.50
CA SER A 436 -26.16 -20.24 -3.32
C SER A 436 -25.06 -21.17 -3.84
N VAL A 437 -23.80 -20.76 -3.72
CA VAL A 437 -22.65 -21.54 -4.20
C VAL A 437 -22.59 -22.88 -3.47
N HIS A 438 -22.35 -23.95 -4.23
CA HIS A 438 -22.27 -25.29 -3.68
C HIS A 438 -20.96 -25.51 -2.91
N ILE A 439 -21.02 -26.27 -1.83
CA ILE A 439 -19.89 -26.69 -1.00
C ILE A 439 -20.04 -28.16 -0.57
N PRO A 440 -19.01 -29.00 -0.74
CA PRO A 440 -19.02 -30.35 -0.21
C PRO A 440 -18.86 -30.34 1.31
N LEU A 441 -19.56 -31.25 1.97
CA LEU A 441 -19.56 -31.42 3.42
C LEU A 441 -19.01 -32.82 3.79
N PRO A 442 -17.69 -33.07 3.60
CA PRO A 442 -17.05 -34.31 4.03
C PRO A 442 -17.01 -34.37 5.57
N GLU A 443 -16.60 -35.50 6.14
CA GLU A 443 -16.50 -35.66 7.60
C GLU A 443 -15.63 -34.57 8.28
N PRO A 444 -15.91 -34.20 9.55
CA PRO A 444 -15.19 -33.14 10.25
C PRO A 444 -13.66 -33.30 10.26
N LYS A 445 -13.16 -34.54 10.29
CA LYS A 445 -11.73 -34.85 10.23
C LYS A 445 -11.06 -34.26 8.99
N ILE A 446 -11.65 -34.46 7.81
CA ILE A 446 -11.14 -33.94 6.53
C ILE A 446 -11.20 -32.41 6.52
N ARG A 447 -12.33 -31.83 6.99
CA ARG A 447 -12.50 -30.37 7.05
C ARG A 447 -11.45 -29.72 7.94
N ASN A 448 -11.21 -30.29 9.13
CA ASN A 448 -10.25 -29.74 10.08
C ASN A 448 -8.81 -29.90 9.58
N GLU A 449 -8.48 -31.04 8.97
CA GLU A 449 -7.14 -31.23 8.40
C GLU A 449 -6.78 -30.19 7.33
N ILE A 450 -7.70 -29.88 6.42
CA ILE A 450 -7.51 -28.82 5.42
C ILE A 450 -7.55 -27.44 6.09
N GLY A 451 -8.54 -27.21 6.95
CA GLY A 451 -8.80 -25.91 7.53
C GLY A 451 -7.75 -25.44 8.53
N ASP A 452 -7.17 -26.34 9.32
CA ASP A 452 -6.17 -26.00 10.32
C ASP A 452 -4.87 -25.50 9.69
N LEU A 453 -4.52 -25.96 8.48
CA LEU A 453 -3.41 -25.40 7.70
C LEU A 453 -3.67 -23.94 7.33
N VAL A 454 -4.90 -23.62 6.90
CA VAL A 454 -5.31 -22.25 6.59
C VAL A 454 -5.32 -21.37 7.83
N LEU A 455 -5.86 -21.86 8.95
CA LEU A 455 -5.85 -21.12 10.22
C LEU A 455 -4.41 -20.88 10.71
N LYS A 456 -3.52 -21.87 10.54
CA LYS A 456 -2.10 -21.72 10.83
C LYS A 456 -1.44 -20.68 9.93
N ALA A 457 -1.70 -20.71 8.63
CA ALA A 457 -1.25 -19.67 7.71
C ALA A 457 -1.75 -18.27 8.11
N ASN A 458 -3.00 -18.17 8.57
CA ASN A 458 -3.58 -16.91 9.05
C ASN A 458 -2.86 -16.38 10.31
N GLN A 459 -2.48 -17.28 11.23
CA GLN A 459 -1.66 -16.93 12.41
C GLN A 459 -0.25 -16.48 12.02
N LEU A 460 0.39 -17.14 11.04
CA LEU A 460 1.73 -16.74 10.56
C LEU A 460 1.69 -15.35 9.90
N ARG A 461 0.62 -15.02 9.16
CA ARG A 461 0.41 -13.67 8.62
C ARG A 461 0.29 -12.61 9.71
N ASP A 462 -0.38 -12.93 10.83
CA ASP A 462 -0.45 -12.03 11.99
C ASP A 462 0.92 -11.85 12.66
N GLN A 463 1.68 -12.94 12.84
CA GLN A 463 3.04 -12.87 13.38
C GLN A 463 3.99 -12.07 12.48
N ALA A 464 3.89 -12.27 11.16
CA ALA A 464 4.64 -11.52 10.18
C ALA A 464 4.36 -10.02 10.28
N TRP A 465 3.08 -9.64 10.32
CA TRP A 465 2.68 -8.24 10.50
C TRP A 465 3.28 -7.63 11.77
N ARG A 466 3.15 -8.31 12.91
CA ARG A 466 3.70 -7.82 14.18
C ARG A 466 5.21 -7.64 14.14
N SER A 467 5.92 -8.56 13.49
CA SER A 467 7.38 -8.48 13.36
C SER A 467 7.82 -7.28 12.51
N GLU A 468 7.11 -6.96 11.42
CA GLU A 468 7.37 -5.72 10.66
C GLU A 468 7.04 -4.47 11.46
N GLN A 469 5.90 -4.44 12.16
CA GLN A 469 5.52 -3.29 12.99
C GLN A 469 6.53 -3.07 14.13
N GLU A 470 7.08 -4.14 14.69
CA GLU A 470 8.16 -4.07 15.67
C GLU A 470 9.43 -3.49 15.05
N ALA A 471 9.84 -3.95 13.87
CA ALA A 471 11.01 -3.43 13.15
C ALA A 471 10.87 -1.92 12.88
N ILE A 472 9.73 -1.51 12.33
CA ILE A 472 9.42 -0.11 12.04
C ILE A 472 9.38 0.71 13.35
N SER A 473 8.70 0.22 14.40
CA SER A 473 8.61 0.93 15.68
C SER A 473 9.97 1.09 16.36
N LYS A 474 10.83 0.06 16.34
CA LYS A 474 12.20 0.14 16.87
C LYS A 474 13.01 1.20 16.13
N LEU A 475 12.94 1.21 14.80
CA LEU A 475 13.60 2.22 13.97
C LEU A 475 13.10 3.63 14.29
N GLU A 476 11.78 3.83 14.31
CA GLU A 476 11.19 5.14 14.56
C GLU A 476 11.52 5.66 15.97
N LYS A 477 11.58 4.78 16.97
CA LYS A 477 12.04 5.13 18.33
C LYS A 477 13.50 5.55 18.38
N LEU A 478 14.39 4.90 17.60
CA LEU A 478 15.80 5.30 17.55
C LEU A 478 15.96 6.71 16.97
N ILE A 479 15.17 7.04 15.94
CA ILE A 479 15.17 8.37 15.34
C ILE A 479 14.56 9.39 16.32
N SER A 480 13.45 9.06 17.00
CA SER A 480 12.76 10.00 17.89
C SER A 480 13.37 10.14 19.30
N SER A 481 14.11 9.14 19.79
CA SER A 481 14.70 9.17 21.14
C SER A 481 15.92 10.08 21.22
N LYS A 482 16.66 10.24 20.11
CA LYS A 482 17.76 11.19 20.04
C LYS A 482 17.32 12.63 19.74
N SER A 483 16.15 12.82 19.11
CA SER A 483 15.52 14.14 19.04
C SER A 483 15.00 14.66 20.39
N ASN A 484 15.04 13.83 21.46
CA ASN A 484 14.64 14.19 22.83
C ASN A 484 15.85 14.49 23.74
N THR A 485 16.93 15.04 23.20
CA THR A 485 17.80 15.87 24.04
C THR A 485 17.01 17.16 24.30
N PRO A 486 16.56 17.46 25.54
CA PRO A 486 16.03 18.79 25.80
C PRO A 486 17.15 19.76 25.45
N MET A 487 16.85 20.68 24.54
CA MET A 487 17.69 21.84 24.23
C MET A 487 18.12 22.44 25.56
N ASN A 488 19.36 22.15 25.96
CA ASN A 488 19.92 22.67 27.19
C ASN A 488 20.15 24.15 26.93
N ASN A 489 19.27 24.99 27.45
CA ASN A 489 19.40 26.43 27.64
C ASN A 489 20.35 27.13 26.67
N GLN A 490 19.96 27.24 25.41
CA GLN A 490 20.12 28.53 24.76
C GLN A 490 18.86 29.31 25.11
N THR A 491 19.07 30.41 25.83
CA THR A 491 18.08 31.43 26.15
C THR A 491 17.09 31.55 25.00
N PRO A 492 15.77 31.53 25.25
CA PRO A 492 14.81 31.74 24.18
C PRO A 492 15.21 33.05 23.51
N ILE A 493 15.48 33.02 22.20
CA ILE A 493 15.24 34.22 21.41
C ILE A 493 13.75 34.41 21.57
N GLU A 494 13.36 35.32 22.45
CA GLU A 494 11.98 35.72 22.62
C GLU A 494 11.41 35.93 21.21
N SER A 495 10.37 35.18 20.89
CA SER A 495 9.53 35.52 19.76
C SER A 495 9.13 36.98 19.97
N PHE A 496 9.70 37.88 19.17
CA PHE A 496 9.31 39.28 19.20
C PHE A 496 7.85 39.33 18.74
N SER A 497 6.96 39.35 19.73
CA SER A 497 5.53 39.49 19.48
C SER A 497 5.29 40.96 19.14
N PHE A 498 4.95 41.23 17.88
CA PHE A 498 4.49 42.55 17.44
C PHE A 498 3.20 42.98 18.14
N ALA A 499 2.52 42.10 18.88
CA ALA A 499 1.29 42.41 19.59
C ALA A 499 1.49 43.40 20.76
N ASN A 500 2.71 43.57 21.26
CA ASN A 500 3.01 44.42 22.42
C ASN A 500 3.94 45.61 22.13
N ILE A 501 4.27 45.88 20.86
CA ILE A 501 5.07 47.06 20.50
C ILE A 501 4.15 48.29 20.54
N LYS A 502 4.30 49.12 21.57
CA LYS A 502 3.72 50.47 21.55
C LYS A 502 4.60 51.37 20.69
N PHE A 503 4.01 51.91 19.63
CA PHE A 503 4.65 52.92 18.79
C PHE A 503 4.92 54.17 19.63
N ASP A 504 6.19 54.52 19.80
CA ASP A 504 6.61 55.75 20.49
C ASP A 504 6.65 56.89 19.48
N TYR A 505 5.68 57.80 19.59
CA TYR A 505 5.57 58.98 18.72
C TYR A 505 6.72 60.00 18.93
N ASN A 506 7.50 59.83 19.99
CA ASN A 506 8.67 60.68 20.28
C ASN A 506 10.00 59.97 19.99
N ALA A 507 9.98 58.72 19.50
CA ALA A 507 11.19 58.04 19.10
C ALA A 507 11.82 58.75 17.89
N GLU A 508 13.14 58.96 17.95
CA GLU A 508 13.92 59.48 16.83
C GLU A 508 13.64 58.62 15.58
N PRO A 509 13.12 59.20 14.48
CA PRO A 509 12.86 58.43 13.29
C PRO A 509 14.12 57.73 12.78
N ILE A 510 13.97 56.52 12.26
CA ILE A 510 15.11 55.68 11.88
C ILE A 510 16.06 56.36 10.86
N TRP A 511 15.54 57.27 10.04
CA TRP A 511 16.35 58.05 9.10
C TRP A 511 17.18 59.14 9.78
N GLU A 512 16.71 59.75 10.88
CA GLU A 512 17.49 60.70 11.68
C GLU A 512 18.59 59.98 12.46
N LEU A 513 18.27 58.81 13.04
CA LEU A 513 19.25 57.94 13.68
C LEU A 513 20.33 57.50 12.69
N ALA A 514 19.94 57.08 11.49
CA ALA A 514 20.87 56.69 10.41
C ALA A 514 21.72 57.88 9.93
N ALA A 515 21.14 59.07 9.78
CA ALA A 515 21.88 60.29 9.42
C ALA A 515 22.89 60.68 10.52
N ARG A 516 22.51 60.57 11.79
CA ARG A 516 23.39 60.87 12.93
C ARG A 516 24.53 59.87 13.07
N LEU A 517 24.27 58.59 12.83
CA LEU A 517 25.30 57.55 12.85
C LEU A 517 26.24 57.66 11.65
N SER A 518 25.71 57.91 10.45
CA SER A 518 26.51 58.10 9.24
C SER A 518 27.37 59.36 9.28
N ALA A 519 26.91 60.44 9.93
CA ALA A 519 27.69 61.66 10.13
C ALA A 519 28.93 61.47 11.03
N LYS A 520 28.99 60.37 11.81
CA LYS A 520 30.18 60.01 12.62
C LYS A 520 31.22 59.23 11.82
N ILE A 521 30.89 58.80 10.61
CA ILE A 521 31.78 58.05 9.73
C ILE A 521 32.51 59.05 8.83
N PRO A 522 33.86 59.07 8.80
CA PRO A 522 34.62 60.00 7.97
C PRO A 522 34.27 59.88 6.49
N ASN A 523 34.24 61.01 5.76
CA ASN A 523 33.94 61.04 4.32
C ASN A 523 34.89 60.18 3.47
N GLU A 524 36.11 59.94 3.95
CA GLU A 524 37.09 59.05 3.32
C GLU A 524 36.65 57.58 3.35
N GLU A 525 35.92 57.14 4.39
CA GLU A 525 35.34 55.79 4.44
C GLU A 525 34.13 55.67 3.52
N TRP A 526 33.31 56.72 3.41
CA TRP A 526 32.21 56.76 2.43
C TRP A 526 32.73 56.68 0.99
N ALA A 527 33.90 57.25 0.71
CA ALA A 527 34.52 57.19 -0.61
C ALA A 527 35.07 55.80 -0.99
N LYS A 528 35.23 54.89 -0.02
CA LYS A 528 35.62 53.48 -0.27
C LYS A 528 34.43 52.61 -0.66
N LEU A 529 33.20 53.06 -0.41
CA LEU A 529 32.03 52.32 -0.82
C LEU A 529 31.88 52.39 -2.36
N PRO A 530 31.61 51.25 -3.02
CA PRO A 530 31.35 51.22 -4.45
C PRO A 530 30.19 52.15 -4.82
N LYS A 531 30.35 52.92 -5.90
CA LYS A 531 29.28 53.84 -6.37
C LYS A 531 28.04 53.10 -6.88
N ASP A 532 28.19 51.82 -7.18
CA ASP A 532 27.17 50.88 -7.65
C ASP A 532 26.68 49.93 -6.55
N LEU A 533 27.02 50.19 -5.27
CA LEU A 533 26.78 49.27 -4.15
C LEU A 533 25.32 48.78 -4.07
N ALA A 534 24.34 49.65 -4.35
CA ALA A 534 22.93 49.27 -4.31
C ALA A 534 22.50 48.32 -5.45
N GLN A 535 23.21 48.32 -6.59
CA GLN A 535 22.92 47.45 -7.74
C GLN A 535 23.66 46.11 -7.68
N ASN A 536 24.84 46.10 -7.07
CA ASN A 536 25.74 44.94 -7.03
C ASN A 536 26.03 44.46 -5.61
N PHE A 537 25.11 44.71 -4.66
CA PHE A 537 25.30 44.42 -3.23
C PHE A 537 25.70 42.96 -2.98
N ASP A 538 24.99 42.01 -3.60
CA ASP A 538 25.24 40.57 -3.44
C ASP A 538 26.65 40.16 -3.90
N HIS A 539 27.19 40.82 -4.94
CA HIS A 539 28.54 40.56 -5.43
C HIS A 539 29.60 40.99 -4.41
N TYR A 540 29.42 42.14 -3.76
CA TYR A 540 30.34 42.63 -2.73
C TYR A 540 30.24 41.83 -1.43
N GLN A 541 29.06 41.29 -1.11
CA GLN A 541 28.88 40.42 0.06
C GLN A 541 29.68 39.11 -0.07
N GLN A 542 29.76 38.53 -1.27
CA GLN A 542 30.53 37.31 -1.54
C GLN A 542 32.05 37.50 -1.43
N GLN A 543 32.56 38.72 -1.66
CA GLN A 543 33.99 39.00 -1.55
C GLN A 543 34.48 39.14 -0.10
N GLN A 544 33.59 39.34 0.87
CA GLN A 544 33.95 39.44 2.29
C GLN A 544 34.25 38.09 2.97
N ASP A 545 33.76 36.99 2.40
CA ASP A 545 33.92 35.63 2.95
C ASP A 545 35.11 34.86 2.33
N SER A 546 36.04 35.55 1.65
CA SER A 546 37.25 34.97 1.01
C SER A 546 38.54 35.30 1.74
#